data_AF-A0AA39IG78-F1
#
_entry.id   AF-A0AA39IG78-F1
#
_cell.length_a   1.000
_cell.length_b   1.000
_cell.length_c   1.000
_cell.angle_alpha   90.00
_cell.angle_beta   90.00
_cell.angle_gamma   90.00
#
_symmetry.space_group_name_H-M   'P 1'
#
loop_
_entity.id
_entity.type
_entity.pdbx_description
1 polymer ?
#
loop_
_entity_poly.entity_id
_entity_poly.type
_entity_poly.pdbx_seq_one_letter_code
_entity_poly.pdbx_strand_id
1 'polypeptide(L)'
;MFQVGDVVVRIATADDVDRIVDFVSKNIGITSDINKALHFNERDSRANYELKIRHAIPDGLSMVAIDTSTNEVVGAAIGSKWTRDDPTPCSSPAPASYKCKHLYNIVSYVRSHFWSLCPKDMNAVVRGECFLIRRDFQRNKIGAKILQFLSSEEFLKAKSLDGLMGCSTSNANIKNMTKLGAISLAELEYDEYFTANGIAFEGALCDGTTKCVLQVVPVKKFQDYKVEMRKALRFTEEDSRAAYEHKIRDYVPDGLSIVVIDESTKEIVGGCIVAKWTRDGSYIAKVPTTPKARHLYNIMCEVEAPFWEMCPKEVNAVGRGECFLLRSDYRRNKIGNNIVKTITSKDFLESRGLQGFTGGATSHANISNMEKIGAIRLVQLSYEEYFKDHGIPLEGAFTDQTKESVMHFVPLKKYDDWKPKVLTKVLRWISSLLSLISCTYILIDSFTTVAKYWNNVNIPIYVATLGHVNAFLTIIGLFLHGFIFLMLILEQRFIKLYFLILVYLAYQLYILSFSAVAVGMILVVVTKHGSVAGALVVSILLCIISILNLFVFALNYRKLRKRSVEERSNRDARLSLDEFNSTASEKSFSISEKY
;
A
#
# COMPACT_ATOMS: atom_id res chain seq x y z
N MET A 1 42.81 -15.87 -13.13
CA MET A 1 42.20 -17.20 -13.29
C MET A 1 42.88 -18.15 -12.33
N PHE A 2 42.14 -19.05 -11.68
CA PHE A 2 42.71 -20.10 -10.84
C PHE A 2 41.85 -21.38 -10.94
N GLN A 3 42.43 -22.51 -10.56
CA GLN A 3 41.78 -23.82 -10.64
C GLN A 3 41.61 -24.45 -9.25
N VAL A 4 40.51 -25.20 -9.08
CA VAL A 4 40.17 -25.94 -7.86
C VAL A 4 39.62 -27.31 -8.26
N GLY A 5 40.48 -28.32 -8.30
CA GLY A 5 40.13 -29.61 -8.90
C GLY A 5 39.76 -29.42 -10.38
N ASP A 6 38.62 -29.95 -10.80
CA ASP A 6 38.11 -29.82 -12.17
C ASP A 6 37.31 -28.53 -12.41
N VAL A 7 37.41 -27.54 -11.51
CA VAL A 7 36.70 -26.26 -11.65
C VAL A 7 37.69 -25.14 -11.96
N VAL A 8 37.50 -24.48 -13.10
CA VAL A 8 38.18 -23.25 -13.48
C VAL A 8 37.37 -22.05 -13.00
N VAL A 9 38.04 -21.11 -12.34
CA VAL A 9 37.46 -19.85 -11.88
C VAL A 9 38.15 -18.68 -12.57
N ARG A 10 37.36 -17.81 -13.20
CA ARG A 10 37.84 -16.61 -13.89
C ARG A 10 36.88 -15.43 -13.74
N ILE A 11 37.34 -14.26 -14.15
CA ILE A 11 36.47 -13.07 -14.28
C ILE A 11 35.39 -13.40 -15.34
N ALA A 12 34.14 -13.05 -15.02
CA ALA A 12 33.02 -13.20 -15.94
C ALA A 12 33.10 -12.17 -17.06
N THR A 13 32.68 -12.57 -18.25
CA THR A 13 32.65 -11.74 -19.46
C THR A 13 31.22 -11.61 -19.98
N ALA A 14 30.98 -10.76 -20.97
CA ALA A 14 29.66 -10.58 -21.57
C ALA A 14 29.07 -11.90 -22.10
N ASP A 15 29.91 -12.79 -22.63
CA ASP A 15 29.50 -14.10 -23.15
C ASP A 15 29.00 -15.07 -22.07
N ASP A 16 29.30 -14.79 -20.79
CA ASP A 16 28.86 -15.61 -19.67
C ASP A 16 27.48 -15.20 -19.13
N VAL A 17 26.97 -14.02 -19.51
CA VAL A 17 25.81 -13.38 -18.86
C VAL A 17 24.60 -14.31 -18.85
N ASP A 18 24.19 -14.83 -20.00
CA ASP A 18 22.97 -15.66 -20.08
C ASP A 18 23.15 -16.99 -19.35
N ARG A 19 24.34 -17.59 -19.41
CA ARG A 19 24.67 -18.83 -18.68
C ARG A 19 24.63 -18.62 -17.16
N ILE A 20 25.10 -17.46 -16.68
CA ILE A 20 25.05 -17.08 -15.27
C ILE A 20 23.62 -16.78 -14.83
N VAL A 21 22.83 -16.06 -15.62
CA VAL A 21 21.41 -15.79 -15.34
C VAL A 21 20.64 -17.11 -15.20
N ASP A 22 20.83 -18.03 -16.14
CA ASP A 22 20.21 -19.36 -16.09
C ASP A 22 20.65 -20.16 -14.87
N PHE A 23 21.96 -20.21 -14.61
CA PHE A 23 22.51 -20.89 -13.44
C PHE A 23 21.90 -20.36 -12.13
N VAL A 24 21.92 -19.03 -11.94
CA VAL A 24 21.39 -18.40 -10.72
C VAL A 24 19.89 -18.62 -10.60
N SER A 25 19.12 -18.42 -11.67
CA SER A 25 17.66 -18.55 -11.65
C SER A 25 17.19 -19.95 -11.26
N LYS A 26 17.90 -20.99 -11.75
CA LYS A 26 17.58 -22.40 -11.48
C LYS A 26 18.02 -22.86 -10.09
N ASN A 27 19.12 -22.33 -9.57
CA ASN A 27 19.75 -22.87 -8.37
C ASN A 27 19.50 -22.03 -7.10
N ILE A 28 19.31 -20.71 -7.20
CA ILE A 28 19.33 -19.85 -6.00
C ILE A 28 18.12 -20.06 -5.11
N GLY A 29 16.94 -20.35 -5.67
CA GLY A 29 15.72 -20.65 -4.91
C GLY A 29 15.82 -21.91 -4.05
N ILE A 30 16.66 -22.87 -4.43
CA ILE A 30 16.86 -24.16 -3.73
C ILE A 30 18.16 -24.23 -2.92
N THR A 31 18.99 -23.19 -2.95
CA THR A 31 20.29 -23.17 -2.25
C THR A 31 20.36 -22.07 -1.20
N SER A 32 19.83 -20.88 -1.49
CA SER A 32 19.77 -19.76 -0.54
C SER A 32 18.61 -19.96 0.44
N ASP A 33 18.91 -20.04 1.74
CA ASP A 33 17.88 -20.34 2.74
C ASP A 33 16.80 -19.25 2.83
N ILE A 34 17.15 -17.97 2.68
CA ILE A 34 16.16 -16.88 2.64
C ILE A 34 15.24 -16.99 1.42
N ASN A 35 15.77 -17.40 0.26
CA ASN A 35 14.94 -17.57 -0.95
C ASN A 35 14.04 -18.81 -0.83
N LYS A 36 14.51 -19.89 -0.19
CA LYS A 36 13.69 -21.07 0.13
C LYS A 36 12.54 -20.70 1.06
N ALA A 37 12.82 -19.95 2.12
CA ALA A 37 11.82 -19.48 3.08
C ALA A 37 10.76 -18.59 2.43
N LEU A 38 11.16 -17.78 1.44
CA LEU A 38 10.23 -16.97 0.63
C LEU A 38 9.57 -17.77 -0.51
N HIS A 39 9.83 -19.08 -0.60
CA HIS A 39 9.33 -19.98 -1.64
C HIS A 39 9.60 -19.47 -3.08
N PHE A 40 10.83 -19.01 -3.34
CA PHE A 40 11.22 -18.59 -4.69
C PHE A 40 11.20 -19.78 -5.64
N ASN A 41 10.50 -19.61 -6.77
CA ASN A 41 10.68 -20.46 -7.94
C ASN A 41 11.69 -19.84 -8.92
N GLU A 42 11.89 -20.48 -10.07
CA GLU A 42 12.80 -19.99 -11.11
C GLU A 42 12.40 -18.61 -11.64
N ARG A 43 11.09 -18.36 -11.82
CA ARG A 43 10.57 -17.07 -12.29
C ARG A 43 10.85 -15.94 -11.29
N ASP A 44 10.61 -16.20 -10.00
CA ASP A 44 10.91 -15.24 -8.92
C ASP A 44 12.42 -14.95 -8.86
N SER A 45 13.24 -16.01 -8.94
CA SER A 45 14.70 -15.89 -8.95
C SER A 45 15.19 -15.06 -10.14
N ARG A 46 14.72 -15.36 -11.35
CA ARG A 46 15.08 -14.61 -12.56
C ARG A 46 14.66 -13.14 -12.43
N ALA A 47 13.42 -12.89 -12.01
CA ALA A 47 12.90 -11.53 -11.81
C ALA A 47 13.70 -10.71 -10.78
N ASN A 48 14.33 -11.35 -9.80
CA ASN A 48 15.11 -10.66 -8.76
C ASN A 48 16.59 -10.45 -9.13
N TYR A 49 17.19 -11.33 -9.94
CA TYR A 49 18.64 -11.36 -10.15
C TYR A 49 19.09 -11.03 -11.59
N GLU A 50 18.25 -11.27 -12.62
CA GLU A 50 18.68 -11.13 -14.02
C GLU A 50 19.23 -9.73 -14.33
N LEU A 51 18.46 -8.69 -14.02
CA LEU A 51 18.88 -7.32 -14.29
C LEU A 51 20.16 -6.94 -13.52
N LYS A 52 20.28 -7.37 -12.27
CA LYS A 52 21.47 -7.14 -11.44
C LYS A 52 22.71 -7.79 -12.06
N ILE A 53 22.57 -9.02 -12.56
CA ILE A 53 23.66 -9.75 -13.22
C ILE A 53 24.07 -9.04 -14.51
N ARG A 54 23.10 -8.67 -15.35
CA ARG A 54 23.37 -7.96 -16.61
C ARG A 54 24.07 -6.62 -16.40
N HIS A 55 23.69 -5.88 -15.35
CA HIS A 55 24.34 -4.60 -15.02
C HIS A 55 25.70 -4.77 -14.34
N ALA A 56 25.93 -5.84 -13.56
CA ALA A 56 27.14 -6.00 -12.77
C ALA A 56 28.32 -6.62 -13.54
N ILE A 57 28.06 -7.48 -14.54
CA ILE A 57 29.13 -8.14 -15.29
C ILE A 57 30.06 -7.15 -16.03
N PRO A 58 29.54 -6.09 -16.70
CA PRO A 58 30.37 -5.11 -17.39
C PRO A 58 31.44 -4.43 -16.52
N ASP A 59 31.23 -4.33 -15.20
CA ASP A 59 32.21 -3.72 -14.28
C ASP A 59 33.51 -4.55 -14.16
N GLY A 60 33.51 -5.81 -14.61
CA GLY A 60 34.65 -6.70 -14.52
C GLY A 60 35.03 -7.05 -13.07
N LEU A 61 34.02 -7.04 -12.17
CA LEU A 61 34.13 -7.35 -10.74
C LEU A 61 33.43 -8.66 -10.38
N SER A 62 32.87 -9.36 -11.36
CA SER A 62 32.17 -10.63 -11.20
C SER A 62 33.07 -11.81 -11.57
N MET A 63 32.90 -12.96 -10.90
CA MET A 63 33.60 -14.21 -11.20
C MET A 63 32.61 -15.32 -11.54
N VAL A 64 33.02 -16.19 -12.46
CA VAL A 64 32.31 -17.42 -12.83
C VAL A 64 33.20 -18.63 -12.56
N ALA A 65 32.58 -19.72 -12.08
CA ALA A 65 33.21 -21.01 -11.85
C ALA A 65 32.59 -22.03 -12.81
N ILE A 66 33.43 -22.67 -13.63
CA ILE A 66 33.04 -23.59 -14.70
C ILE A 66 33.71 -24.94 -14.44
N ASP A 67 32.92 -26.01 -14.44
CA ASP A 67 33.42 -27.38 -14.43
C ASP A 67 34.02 -27.70 -15.81
N THR A 68 35.30 -28.03 -15.86
CA THR A 68 36.02 -28.29 -17.11
C THR A 68 35.61 -29.59 -17.78
N SER A 69 35.03 -30.53 -17.05
CA SER A 69 34.60 -31.82 -17.59
C SER A 69 33.27 -31.72 -18.36
N THR A 70 32.34 -30.92 -17.83
CA THR A 70 30.98 -30.75 -18.38
C THR A 70 30.79 -29.42 -19.12
N ASN A 71 31.73 -28.48 -18.94
CA ASN A 71 31.58 -27.09 -19.37
C ASN A 71 30.29 -26.44 -18.79
N GLU A 72 29.87 -26.81 -17.59
CA GLU A 72 28.73 -26.19 -16.91
C GLU A 72 29.16 -25.10 -15.93
N VAL A 73 28.33 -24.06 -15.77
CA VAL A 73 28.50 -23.09 -14.68
C VAL A 73 28.10 -23.77 -13.37
N VAL A 74 29.04 -23.85 -12.43
CA VAL A 74 28.84 -24.46 -11.10
C VAL A 74 28.89 -23.44 -9.96
N GLY A 75 29.23 -22.19 -10.26
CA GLY A 75 29.23 -21.12 -9.29
C GLY A 75 29.39 -19.74 -9.91
N ALA A 76 28.92 -18.72 -9.20
CA ALA A 76 29.06 -17.33 -9.59
C ALA A 76 29.16 -16.42 -8.36
N ALA A 77 29.99 -15.39 -8.48
CA ALA A 77 30.06 -14.26 -7.57
C ALA A 77 29.83 -12.98 -8.37
N ILE A 78 28.73 -12.30 -8.12
CA ILE A 78 28.26 -11.14 -8.87
C ILE A 78 28.54 -9.90 -8.03
N GLY A 79 29.42 -9.05 -8.55
CA GLY A 79 29.82 -7.80 -7.91
C GLY A 79 29.68 -6.65 -8.90
N SER A 80 29.11 -5.54 -8.44
CA SER A 80 29.06 -4.27 -9.17
C SER A 80 29.93 -3.22 -8.47
N LYS A 81 30.34 -2.16 -9.17
CA LYS A 81 31.01 -1.02 -8.56
C LYS A 81 29.97 -0.12 -7.91
N TRP A 82 30.20 0.27 -6.66
CA TRP A 82 29.35 1.25 -5.98
C TRP A 82 30.21 2.36 -5.37
N THR A 83 29.89 3.61 -5.70
CA THR A 83 30.61 4.80 -5.23
C THR A 83 29.76 5.60 -4.26
N ARG A 84 30.41 6.39 -3.40
CA ARG A 84 29.74 7.22 -2.39
C ARG A 84 28.81 8.27 -3.00
N ASP A 85 29.21 8.82 -4.14
CA ASP A 85 28.49 9.89 -4.83
C ASP A 85 27.36 9.37 -5.75
N ASP A 86 27.16 8.06 -5.84
CA ASP A 86 26.07 7.50 -6.63
C ASP A 86 24.72 7.71 -5.91
N PRO A 87 23.83 8.56 -6.46
CA PRO A 87 22.53 8.86 -5.84
C PRO A 87 21.58 7.66 -5.83
N THR A 88 21.89 6.61 -6.61
CA THR A 88 21.04 5.45 -6.82
C THR A 88 21.67 4.20 -6.18
N PRO A 89 21.31 3.88 -4.92
CA PRO A 89 21.87 2.73 -4.20
C PRO A 89 21.55 1.36 -4.84
N CYS A 90 20.68 1.32 -5.85
CA CYS A 90 20.43 0.16 -6.70
C CYS A 90 19.80 0.62 -8.03
N SER A 91 20.45 0.40 -9.16
CA SER A 91 19.89 0.69 -10.50
C SER A 91 18.80 -0.30 -10.93
N SER A 92 18.55 -1.34 -10.13
CA SER A 92 17.48 -2.30 -10.41
C SER A 92 16.17 -1.83 -9.75
N PRO A 93 15.08 -1.65 -10.53
CA PRO A 93 13.77 -1.37 -9.97
C PRO A 93 13.36 -2.48 -9.00
N ALA A 94 12.54 -2.11 -8.02
CA ALA A 94 11.99 -3.07 -7.09
C ALA A 94 11.23 -4.16 -7.88
N PRO A 95 11.49 -5.45 -7.61
CA PRO A 95 10.87 -6.53 -8.37
C PRO A 95 9.34 -6.53 -8.17
N ALA A 96 8.59 -6.95 -9.19
CA ALA A 96 7.13 -6.90 -9.17
C ALA A 96 6.49 -7.90 -8.19
N SER A 97 7.09 -9.09 -8.03
CA SER A 97 6.51 -10.14 -7.18
C SER A 97 6.67 -9.83 -5.70
N TYR A 98 5.62 -10.12 -4.93
CA TYR A 98 5.57 -9.89 -3.48
C TYR A 98 6.74 -10.56 -2.74
N LYS A 99 7.10 -11.79 -3.13
CA LYS A 99 8.22 -12.55 -2.57
C LYS A 99 9.56 -11.84 -2.81
N CYS A 100 9.79 -11.38 -4.04
CA CYS A 100 11.03 -10.69 -4.39
C CYS A 100 11.14 -9.33 -3.71
N LYS A 101 10.01 -8.64 -3.46
CA LYS A 101 9.98 -7.39 -2.69
C LYS A 101 10.49 -7.58 -1.27
N HIS A 102 10.18 -8.69 -0.60
CA HIS A 102 10.68 -8.94 0.77
C HIS A 102 12.19 -9.06 0.83
N LEU A 103 12.78 -9.89 -0.04
CA LEU A 103 14.23 -9.99 -0.11
C LEU A 103 14.88 -8.65 -0.50
N TYR A 104 14.30 -7.96 -1.50
CA TYR A 104 14.77 -6.65 -1.92
C TYR A 104 14.73 -5.65 -0.77
N ASN A 105 13.66 -5.62 0.02
CA ASN A 105 13.49 -4.74 1.16
C ASN A 105 14.50 -5.05 2.26
N ILE A 106 14.66 -6.32 2.65
CA ILE A 106 15.68 -6.77 3.61
C ILE A 106 17.06 -6.26 3.20
N VAL A 107 17.49 -6.58 1.97
CA VAL A 107 18.84 -6.27 1.50
C VAL A 107 19.04 -4.76 1.32
N SER A 108 18.09 -4.08 0.68
CA SER A 108 18.16 -2.63 0.42
C SER A 108 18.14 -1.83 1.70
N TYR A 109 17.37 -2.28 2.70
CA TYR A 109 17.29 -1.64 4.00
C TYR A 109 18.63 -1.64 4.70
N VAL A 110 19.24 -2.81 4.93
CA VAL A 110 20.53 -2.87 5.63
C VAL A 110 21.61 -2.16 4.80
N ARG A 111 21.60 -2.32 3.48
CA ARG A 111 22.53 -1.67 2.55
C ARG A 111 22.46 -0.14 2.59
N SER A 112 21.28 0.45 2.84
CA SER A 112 21.11 1.91 2.90
C SER A 112 21.98 2.58 3.98
N HIS A 113 22.37 1.83 5.02
CA HIS A 113 23.22 2.31 6.10
C HIS A 113 24.73 2.24 5.78
N PHE A 114 25.13 1.68 4.63
CA PHE A 114 26.54 1.43 4.34
C PHE A 114 27.39 2.70 4.39
N TRP A 115 27.04 3.72 3.60
CA TRP A 115 27.86 4.93 3.48
C TRP A 115 27.87 5.79 4.76
N SER A 116 26.85 5.67 5.61
CA SER A 116 26.81 6.36 6.90
C SER A 116 27.68 5.67 7.96
N LEU A 117 27.85 4.34 7.86
CA LEU A 117 28.55 3.50 8.85
C LEU A 117 29.97 3.09 8.44
N CYS A 118 30.33 3.12 7.17
CA CYS A 118 31.69 2.80 6.71
C CYS A 118 32.67 3.98 6.99
N PRO A 119 33.99 3.76 6.91
CA PRO A 119 34.98 4.83 7.03
C PRO A 119 34.67 6.00 6.10
N LYS A 120 34.79 7.24 6.58
CA LYS A 120 34.42 8.43 5.79
C LYS A 120 35.25 8.59 4.52
N ASP A 121 36.51 8.18 4.56
CA ASP A 121 37.43 8.27 3.40
C ASP A 121 37.24 7.12 2.39
N MET A 122 36.35 6.18 2.65
CA MET A 122 35.99 5.13 1.69
C MET A 122 35.08 5.73 0.61
N ASN A 123 35.44 5.60 -0.66
CA ASN A 123 34.74 6.25 -1.78
C ASN A 123 34.19 5.26 -2.81
N ALA A 124 34.79 4.09 -2.97
CA ALA A 124 34.34 3.09 -3.93
C ALA A 124 34.58 1.67 -3.45
N VAL A 125 33.67 0.75 -3.76
CA VAL A 125 33.68 -0.63 -3.25
C VAL A 125 33.03 -1.59 -4.23
N VAL A 126 33.39 -2.88 -4.14
CA VAL A 126 32.63 -3.94 -4.80
C VAL A 126 31.35 -4.18 -3.99
N ARG A 127 30.19 -4.01 -4.64
CA ARG A 127 28.87 -4.36 -4.11
C ARG A 127 28.48 -5.77 -4.51
N GLY A 128 28.52 -6.69 -3.55
CA GLY A 128 28.04 -8.05 -3.74
C GLY A 128 26.53 -8.10 -3.98
N GLU A 129 26.13 -8.57 -5.16
CA GLU A 129 24.72 -8.73 -5.57
C GLU A 129 24.21 -10.15 -5.38
N CYS A 130 25.07 -11.13 -5.65
CA CYS A 130 24.74 -12.54 -5.58
C CYS A 130 26.02 -13.36 -5.40
N PHE A 131 25.97 -14.37 -4.53
CA PHE A 131 27.06 -15.32 -4.35
C PHE A 131 26.49 -16.71 -4.19
N LEU A 132 26.83 -17.61 -5.12
CA LEU A 132 26.24 -18.93 -5.19
C LEU A 132 27.23 -19.97 -5.72
N ILE A 133 27.33 -21.11 -5.03
CA ILE A 133 28.00 -22.33 -5.50
C ILE A 133 26.96 -23.46 -5.51
N ARG A 134 26.90 -24.23 -6.61
CA ARG A 134 26.00 -25.38 -6.77
C ARG A 134 26.25 -26.40 -5.66
N ARG A 135 25.19 -27.04 -5.16
CA ARG A 135 25.22 -27.83 -3.91
C ARG A 135 26.26 -28.97 -3.92
N ASP A 136 26.40 -29.64 -5.05
CA ASP A 136 27.38 -30.71 -5.33
C ASP A 136 28.84 -30.22 -5.37
N PHE A 137 29.07 -28.92 -5.59
CA PHE A 137 30.40 -28.30 -5.58
C PHE A 137 30.71 -27.53 -4.28
N GLN A 138 29.76 -27.46 -3.35
CA GLN A 138 29.99 -26.83 -2.04
C GLN A 138 31.02 -27.62 -1.22
N ARG A 139 31.61 -26.95 -0.21
CA ARG A 139 32.67 -27.50 0.68
C ARG A 139 34.01 -27.84 -0.01
N ASN A 140 34.15 -27.63 -1.32
CA ASN A 140 35.41 -27.78 -2.06
C ASN A 140 36.29 -26.50 -2.09
N LYS A 141 36.09 -25.57 -1.15
CA LYS A 141 36.83 -24.30 -1.02
C LYS A 141 36.74 -23.33 -2.22
N ILE A 142 35.94 -23.64 -3.25
CA ILE A 142 35.74 -22.78 -4.44
C ILE A 142 35.29 -21.38 -4.02
N GLY A 143 34.20 -21.29 -3.24
CA GLY A 143 33.66 -20.02 -2.79
C GLY A 143 34.63 -19.20 -1.93
N ALA A 144 35.39 -19.86 -1.05
CA ALA A 144 36.39 -19.19 -0.21
C ALA A 144 37.52 -18.58 -1.06
N LYS A 145 38.02 -19.31 -2.07
CA LYS A 145 39.03 -18.79 -3.00
C LYS A 145 38.52 -17.63 -3.86
N ILE A 146 37.26 -17.68 -4.31
CA ILE A 146 36.61 -16.57 -5.03
C ILE A 146 36.59 -15.30 -4.16
N LEU A 147 36.08 -15.41 -2.93
CA LEU A 147 35.99 -14.26 -2.04
C LEU A 147 37.38 -13.75 -1.63
N GLN A 148 38.36 -14.63 -1.40
CA GLN A 148 39.74 -14.23 -1.13
C GLN A 148 40.36 -13.45 -2.30
N PHE A 149 40.10 -13.87 -3.54
CA PHE A 149 40.56 -13.14 -4.72
C PHE A 149 39.88 -11.77 -4.83
N LEU A 150 38.55 -11.72 -4.72
CA LEU A 150 37.77 -10.47 -4.84
C LEU A 150 38.01 -9.48 -3.70
N SER A 151 38.47 -9.94 -2.54
CA SER A 151 38.84 -9.10 -1.40
C SER A 151 40.35 -8.86 -1.27
N SER A 152 41.16 -9.40 -2.19
CA SER A 152 42.61 -9.18 -2.17
C SER A 152 42.93 -7.70 -2.40
N GLU A 153 43.93 -7.21 -1.68
CA GLU A 153 44.35 -5.82 -1.77
C GLU A 153 44.86 -5.49 -3.18
N GLU A 154 45.53 -6.45 -3.83
CA GLU A 154 46.01 -6.33 -5.20
C GLU A 154 44.84 -6.12 -6.17
N PHE A 155 43.78 -6.93 -6.08
CA PHE A 155 42.61 -6.82 -6.95
C PHE A 155 41.85 -5.51 -6.71
N LEU A 156 41.59 -5.17 -5.44
CA LEU A 156 40.84 -3.96 -5.08
C LEU A 156 41.59 -2.69 -5.50
N LYS A 157 42.91 -2.60 -5.26
CA LYS A 157 43.73 -1.47 -5.72
C LYS A 157 43.77 -1.35 -7.23
N ALA A 158 43.94 -2.47 -7.95
CA ALA A 158 43.93 -2.47 -9.42
C ALA A 158 42.62 -1.95 -10.00
N LYS A 159 41.51 -2.06 -9.26
CA LYS A 159 40.18 -1.57 -9.63
C LYS A 159 39.81 -0.21 -9.02
N SER A 160 40.73 0.42 -8.28
CA SER A 160 40.50 1.66 -7.52
C SER A 160 39.30 1.53 -6.56
N LEU A 161 39.30 0.45 -5.78
CA LEU A 161 38.28 0.14 -4.79
C LEU A 161 38.90 0.04 -3.39
N ASP A 162 38.13 0.47 -2.40
CA ASP A 162 38.52 0.54 -0.99
C ASP A 162 38.07 -0.69 -0.20
N GLY A 163 37.32 -1.61 -0.82
CA GLY A 163 36.81 -2.80 -0.16
C GLY A 163 35.79 -3.59 -0.97
N LEU A 164 35.36 -4.71 -0.38
CA LEU A 164 34.26 -5.55 -0.83
C LEU A 164 33.15 -5.52 0.23
N MET A 165 31.95 -5.08 -0.11
CA MET A 165 30.79 -5.19 0.77
C MET A 165 29.83 -6.29 0.33
N GLY A 166 29.10 -6.82 1.30
CA GLY A 166 27.99 -7.73 1.06
C GLY A 166 26.94 -7.66 2.15
N CYS A 167 25.69 -7.97 1.78
CA CYS A 167 24.63 -8.27 2.73
C CYS A 167 24.55 -9.79 2.87
N SER A 168 25.17 -10.33 3.91
CA SER A 168 25.18 -11.76 4.17
C SER A 168 23.82 -12.20 4.72
N THR A 169 23.10 -13.01 3.94
CA THR A 169 21.76 -13.52 4.30
C THR A 169 21.76 -14.94 4.86
N SER A 170 22.95 -15.55 4.99
CA SER A 170 23.16 -16.90 5.54
C SER A 170 24.34 -16.95 6.50
N ASN A 171 24.31 -17.89 7.45
CA ASN A 171 25.36 -18.11 8.44
C ASN A 171 26.69 -18.47 7.78
N ALA A 172 26.63 -19.22 6.68
CA ALA A 172 27.81 -19.57 5.89
C ALA A 172 28.50 -18.31 5.34
N ASN A 173 27.72 -17.38 4.75
CA ASN A 173 28.27 -16.14 4.21
C ASN A 173 28.78 -15.21 5.31
N ILE A 174 28.04 -15.08 6.42
CA ILE A 174 28.49 -14.30 7.59
C ILE A 174 29.86 -14.79 8.07
N LYS A 175 30.00 -16.11 8.30
CA LYS A 175 31.25 -16.72 8.76
C LYS A 175 32.38 -16.57 7.73
N ASN A 176 32.09 -16.72 6.43
CA ASN A 176 33.10 -16.57 5.38
C ASN A 176 33.62 -15.14 5.30
N MET A 177 32.74 -14.14 5.35
CA MET A 177 33.13 -12.73 5.38
C MET A 177 33.95 -12.40 6.64
N THR A 178 33.52 -12.87 7.82
CA THR A 178 34.29 -12.67 9.07
C THR A 178 35.68 -13.27 9.00
N LYS A 179 35.85 -14.46 8.40
CA LYS A 179 37.18 -15.08 8.20
C LYS A 179 38.10 -14.29 7.27
N LEU A 180 37.53 -13.46 6.40
CA LEU A 180 38.26 -12.54 5.52
C LEU A 180 38.56 -11.20 6.19
N GLY A 181 38.28 -11.06 7.50
CA GLY A 181 38.49 -9.81 8.23
C GLY A 181 37.38 -8.78 8.00
N ALA A 182 36.18 -9.20 7.59
CA ALA A 182 35.08 -8.27 7.38
C ALA A 182 34.62 -7.61 8.69
N ILE A 183 34.39 -6.30 8.62
CA ILE A 183 33.76 -5.49 9.67
C ILE A 183 32.25 -5.53 9.47
N SER A 184 31.52 -5.96 10.50
CA SER A 184 30.04 -5.91 10.51
C SER A 184 29.57 -4.50 10.85
N LEU A 185 28.78 -3.89 9.98
CA LEU A 185 28.31 -2.50 10.12
C LEU A 185 26.91 -2.43 10.72
N ALA A 186 25.98 -3.24 10.20
CA ALA A 186 24.59 -3.25 10.61
C ALA A 186 24.01 -4.67 10.52
N GLU A 187 22.99 -4.94 11.32
CA GLU A 187 22.26 -6.20 11.32
C GLU A 187 20.74 -5.99 11.36
N LEU A 188 20.03 -6.92 10.72
CA LEU A 188 18.57 -7.00 10.72
C LEU A 188 18.17 -8.40 11.14
N GLU A 189 17.59 -8.52 12.33
CA GLU A 189 17.02 -9.79 12.77
C GLU A 189 15.82 -10.14 11.87
N TYR A 190 15.82 -11.36 11.37
CA TYR A 190 14.77 -11.86 10.51
C TYR A 190 13.45 -11.98 11.25
N ASP A 191 13.47 -12.42 12.50
CA ASP A 191 12.26 -12.46 13.33
C ASP A 191 11.63 -11.06 13.46
N GLU A 192 12.44 -10.04 13.77
CA GLU A 192 11.98 -8.65 13.85
C GLU A 192 11.41 -8.17 12.49
N TYR A 193 12.08 -8.48 11.38
CA TYR A 193 11.60 -8.11 10.04
C TYR A 193 10.33 -8.83 9.64
N PHE A 194 10.32 -10.16 9.75
CA PHE A 194 9.20 -10.99 9.34
C PHE A 194 8.00 -10.73 10.21
N THR A 195 8.15 -10.57 11.54
CA THR A 195 7.09 -10.15 12.45
C THR A 195 6.58 -8.74 12.12
N ALA A 196 7.46 -7.77 11.85
CA ALA A 196 7.04 -6.42 11.44
C ALA A 196 6.30 -6.38 10.09
N ASN A 197 6.49 -7.40 9.25
CA ASN A 197 5.75 -7.61 8.01
C ASN A 197 4.75 -8.78 8.13
N GLY A 198 4.52 -9.25 9.37
CA GLY A 198 3.96 -10.55 9.84
C GLY A 198 3.73 -11.60 8.76
N ILE A 199 4.85 -11.92 8.16
CA ILE A 199 5.08 -13.24 7.63
C ILE A 199 5.41 -14.08 8.87
N ALA A 200 4.65 -15.14 9.13
CA ALA A 200 5.00 -16.07 10.17
C ALA A 200 6.42 -16.58 9.91
N PHE A 201 7.34 -16.37 10.84
CA PHE A 201 8.69 -16.91 10.76
C PHE A 201 8.66 -18.39 11.19
N GLU A 202 7.95 -19.22 10.39
CA GLU A 202 7.79 -20.65 10.63
C GLU A 202 9.15 -21.36 10.48
N GLY A 203 9.87 -21.54 11.59
CA GLY A 203 11.05 -22.39 11.68
C GLY A 203 12.23 -21.85 10.88
N ALA A 204 13.08 -21.09 11.58
CA ALA A 204 14.34 -20.48 11.14
C ALA A 204 14.95 -21.11 9.90
N LEU A 205 15.34 -20.26 8.93
CA LEU A 205 16.15 -20.57 7.76
C LEU A 205 16.96 -21.86 7.98
N CYS A 206 16.89 -22.84 7.06
CA CYS A 206 17.33 -24.22 7.34
C CYS A 206 18.77 -24.35 7.89
N ASP A 207 19.61 -23.32 7.73
CA ASP A 207 20.97 -23.21 8.25
C ASP A 207 21.09 -22.54 9.64
N GLY A 208 19.96 -22.28 10.31
CA GLY A 208 19.86 -21.61 11.61
C GLY A 208 20.14 -20.10 11.57
N THR A 209 20.10 -19.46 10.39
CA THR A 209 20.39 -18.01 10.31
C THR A 209 19.24 -17.19 10.88
N THR A 210 19.55 -16.29 11.81
CA THR A 210 18.56 -15.43 12.46
C THR A 210 18.56 -14.00 11.95
N LYS A 211 19.57 -13.59 11.17
CA LYS A 211 19.75 -12.20 10.74
C LYS A 211 20.42 -12.04 9.40
N CYS A 212 20.15 -10.91 8.74
CA CYS A 212 20.94 -10.39 7.66
C CYS A 212 22.00 -9.42 8.21
N VAL A 213 23.26 -9.55 7.77
CA VAL A 213 24.37 -8.71 8.25
C VAL A 213 25.01 -7.97 7.09
N LEU A 214 25.10 -6.64 7.17
CA LEU A 214 25.91 -5.84 6.28
C LEU A 214 27.36 -5.87 6.75
N GLN A 215 28.25 -6.33 5.87
CA GLN A 215 29.66 -6.49 6.16
C GLN A 215 30.52 -5.87 5.06
N VAL A 216 31.71 -5.41 5.43
CA VAL A 216 32.72 -4.91 4.49
C VAL A 216 34.08 -5.51 4.80
N VAL A 217 34.76 -6.06 3.79
CA VAL A 217 36.19 -6.37 3.84
C VAL A 217 36.94 -5.17 3.27
N PRO A 218 37.51 -4.30 4.11
CA PRO A 218 38.23 -3.14 3.62
C PRO A 218 39.63 -3.52 3.10
N VAL A 219 40.23 -2.63 2.31
CA VAL A 219 41.69 -2.63 2.12
C VAL A 219 42.42 -2.34 3.43
N LYS A 220 43.71 -2.68 3.52
CA LYS A 220 44.52 -2.55 4.74
C LYS A 220 44.41 -1.19 5.43
N LYS A 221 44.30 -0.10 4.66
CA LYS A 221 44.11 1.28 5.18
C LYS A 221 42.97 1.39 6.20
N PHE A 222 41.89 0.61 6.05
CA PHE A 222 40.70 0.70 6.92
C PHE A 222 40.48 -0.54 7.78
N GLN A 223 41.45 -1.46 7.87
CA GLN A 223 41.28 -2.73 8.59
C GLN A 223 41.02 -2.54 10.10
N ASP A 224 41.57 -1.49 10.70
CA ASP A 224 41.41 -1.20 12.13
C ASP A 224 40.17 -0.35 12.45
N TYR A 225 39.32 -0.07 11.46
CA TYR A 225 38.10 0.70 11.67
C TYR A 225 37.14 -0.04 12.59
N LYS A 226 36.61 0.68 13.58
CA LYS A 226 35.60 0.17 14.52
C LYS A 226 34.34 1.02 14.41
N VAL A 227 33.20 0.35 14.29
CA VAL A 227 31.87 0.96 14.34
C VAL A 227 31.05 0.25 15.40
N GLU A 228 30.22 1.01 16.11
CA GLU A 228 29.21 0.41 16.97
C GLU A 228 28.12 -0.20 16.07
N MET A 229 27.97 -1.53 16.15
CA MET A 229 27.03 -2.26 15.31
C MET A 229 25.60 -1.79 15.56
N ARG A 230 24.89 -1.35 14.52
CA ARG A 230 23.50 -0.89 14.65
C ARG A 230 22.50 -2.00 14.34
N LYS A 231 21.48 -2.13 15.21
CA LYS A 231 20.25 -2.90 14.92
C LYS A 231 19.34 -2.07 14.03
N ALA A 232 18.97 -2.62 12.88
CA ALA A 232 18.43 -1.82 11.81
C ALA A 232 16.95 -1.42 12.02
N LEU A 233 16.05 -2.21 12.61
CA LEU A 233 14.60 -1.99 12.51
C LEU A 233 13.95 -0.92 13.42
N ARG A 234 14.68 -0.32 14.36
CA ARG A 234 14.12 0.74 15.24
C ARG A 234 13.66 1.94 14.40
N PHE A 235 12.45 2.46 14.64
CA PHE A 235 12.01 3.74 14.04
C PHE A 235 12.99 4.81 14.53
N THR A 236 13.78 5.33 13.60
CA THR A 236 14.92 6.18 13.96
C THR A 236 14.48 7.63 14.13
N GLU A 237 15.36 8.43 14.71
CA GLU A 237 15.22 9.89 14.67
C GLU A 237 15.13 10.38 13.21
N GLU A 238 15.90 9.79 12.30
CA GLU A 238 15.90 10.13 10.87
C GLU A 238 14.53 9.85 10.21
N ASP A 239 13.91 8.70 10.50
CA ASP A 239 12.54 8.40 10.05
C ASP A 239 11.53 9.43 10.57
N SER A 240 11.69 9.83 11.84
CA SER A 240 10.84 10.86 12.47
C SER A 240 11.03 12.22 11.79
N ARG A 241 12.28 12.61 11.51
CA ARG A 241 12.60 13.86 10.82
C ARG A 241 12.07 13.85 9.39
N ALA A 242 12.24 12.77 8.65
CA ALA A 242 11.69 12.63 7.30
C ALA A 242 10.15 12.73 7.28
N ALA A 243 9.47 12.20 8.29
CA ALA A 243 8.02 12.28 8.42
C ALA A 243 7.50 13.68 8.78
N TYR A 244 8.19 14.40 9.67
CA TYR A 244 7.62 15.58 10.34
C TYR A 244 8.40 16.88 10.18
N GLU A 245 9.70 16.88 9.83
CA GLU A 245 10.52 18.10 9.81
C GLU A 245 9.97 19.14 8.83
N HIS A 246 9.59 18.70 7.63
CA HIS A 246 8.99 19.61 6.65
C HIS A 246 7.67 20.19 7.15
N LYS A 247 6.82 19.38 7.80
CA LYS A 247 5.54 19.82 8.36
C LYS A 247 5.75 20.86 9.47
N ILE A 248 6.72 20.65 10.34
CA ILE A 248 7.05 21.59 11.41
C ILE A 248 7.52 22.91 10.81
N ARG A 249 8.47 22.87 9.86
CA ARG A 249 9.01 24.08 9.21
C ARG A 249 7.95 24.86 8.44
N ASP A 250 7.07 24.15 7.75
CA ASP A 250 6.08 24.76 6.86
C ASP A 250 4.85 25.26 7.65
N TYR A 251 4.46 24.63 8.77
CA TYR A 251 3.18 24.93 9.46
C TYR A 251 3.30 25.69 10.79
N VAL A 252 4.44 25.64 11.47
CA VAL A 252 4.64 26.46 12.69
C VAL A 252 4.49 27.97 12.42
N PRO A 253 4.99 28.52 11.29
CA PRO A 253 4.84 29.95 10.98
C PRO A 253 3.40 30.45 10.90
N ASP A 254 2.41 29.56 10.66
CA ASP A 254 1.00 29.93 10.58
C ASP A 254 0.40 30.38 11.94
N GLY A 255 1.14 30.24 13.04
CA GLY A 255 0.67 30.65 14.38
C GLY A 255 -0.48 29.81 14.94
N LEU A 256 -0.72 28.64 14.34
CA LEU A 256 -1.75 27.66 14.75
C LEU A 256 -1.19 26.56 15.65
N SER A 257 0.12 26.32 15.63
CA SER A 257 0.75 25.24 16.37
C SER A 257 0.92 25.60 17.86
N ILE A 258 0.78 24.61 18.74
CA ILE A 258 1.03 24.77 20.19
C ILE A 258 2.29 24.00 20.55
N VAL A 259 3.21 24.64 21.27
CA VAL A 259 4.37 23.98 21.88
C VAL A 259 4.18 23.92 23.40
N VAL A 260 4.66 22.85 24.01
CA VAL A 260 4.70 22.68 25.46
C VAL A 260 6.15 22.87 25.91
N ILE A 261 6.37 23.86 26.76
CA ILE A 261 7.68 24.18 27.32
C ILE A 261 7.66 23.84 28.80
N ASP A 262 8.63 23.08 29.24
CA ASP A 262 8.89 22.90 30.67
C ASP A 262 9.58 24.16 31.19
N GLU A 263 8.91 24.93 32.05
CA GLU A 263 9.44 26.19 32.55
C GLU A 263 10.72 26.05 33.37
N SER A 264 10.95 24.88 33.98
CA SER A 264 12.12 24.64 34.83
C SER A 264 13.38 24.41 33.99
N THR A 265 13.25 23.67 32.89
CA THR A 265 14.37 23.33 32.00
C THR A 265 14.47 24.25 30.78
N LYS A 266 13.40 25.01 30.49
CA LYS A 266 13.18 25.77 29.25
C LYS A 266 13.19 24.89 27.99
N GLU A 267 13.02 23.58 28.13
CA GLU A 267 12.99 22.64 27.01
C GLU A 267 11.58 22.49 26.42
N ILE A 268 11.51 22.23 25.11
CA ILE A 268 10.27 21.79 24.46
C ILE A 268 10.05 20.32 24.81
N VAL A 269 8.98 20.04 25.57
CA VAL A 269 8.61 18.69 26.01
C VAL A 269 7.45 18.10 25.22
N GLY A 270 6.91 18.85 24.26
CA GLY A 270 5.98 18.34 23.26
C GLY A 270 5.30 19.45 22.47
N GLY A 271 4.32 19.07 21.65
CA GLY A 271 3.57 20.02 20.85
C GLY A 271 2.47 19.39 20.01
N CYS A 272 1.63 20.26 19.48
CA CYS A 272 0.63 19.95 18.46
C CYS A 272 0.90 20.85 17.24
N ILE A 273 1.30 20.22 16.14
CA ILE A 273 1.54 20.91 14.88
C ILE A 273 0.22 20.99 14.13
N VAL A 274 -0.20 22.21 13.81
CA VAL A 274 -1.49 22.49 13.18
C VAL A 274 -1.25 23.28 11.90
N ALA A 275 -1.81 22.80 10.79
CA ALA A 275 -1.81 23.48 9.50
C ALA A 275 -3.19 24.11 9.25
N LYS A 276 -3.23 25.25 8.54
CA LYS A 276 -4.50 25.76 8.01
C LYS A 276 -4.90 24.95 6.79
N TRP A 277 -6.09 24.35 6.80
CA TRP A 277 -6.60 23.62 5.65
C TRP A 277 -7.87 24.28 5.13
N THR A 278 -7.82 24.73 3.87
CA THR A 278 -8.96 25.36 3.20
C THR A 278 -9.55 24.42 2.14
N ARG A 279 -10.86 24.60 1.87
CA ARG A 279 -11.59 23.78 0.89
C ARG A 279 -11.04 23.91 -0.53
N ASP A 280 -10.66 25.13 -0.91
CA ASP A 280 -10.13 25.44 -2.24
C ASP A 280 -8.60 25.38 -2.31
N GLY A 281 -7.94 25.12 -1.17
CA GLY A 281 -6.49 25.01 -1.10
C GLY A 281 -6.03 23.59 -1.40
N SER A 282 -4.99 23.44 -2.23
CA SER A 282 -4.27 22.19 -2.31
C SER A 282 -3.48 21.98 -1.02
N TYR A 283 -3.87 20.98 -0.25
CA TYR A 283 -2.98 20.46 0.79
C TYR A 283 -1.91 19.63 0.08
N ILE A 284 -0.69 20.17 -0.01
CA ILE A 284 0.46 19.45 -0.55
C ILE A 284 1.37 19.11 0.63
N ALA A 285 1.07 18.02 1.34
CA ALA A 285 2.12 17.42 2.15
C ALA A 285 3.19 16.83 1.24
N LYS A 286 4.45 17.11 1.60
CA LYS A 286 5.58 16.47 0.94
C LYS A 286 5.56 14.99 1.32
N VAL A 287 5.60 14.13 0.31
CA VAL A 287 5.69 12.69 0.53
C VAL A 287 7.02 12.40 1.25
N PRO A 288 7.01 11.70 2.40
CA PRO A 288 8.25 11.40 3.10
C PRO A 288 9.22 10.57 2.25
N THR A 289 10.51 10.82 2.47
CA THR A 289 11.60 10.17 1.72
C THR A 289 11.85 8.74 2.18
N THR A 290 11.67 8.42 3.47
CA THR A 290 11.87 7.06 3.98
C THR A 290 10.64 6.17 3.76
N PRO A 291 10.81 4.87 3.48
CA PRO A 291 9.68 3.94 3.29
C PRO A 291 8.74 3.86 4.49
N LYS A 292 9.26 3.85 5.73
CA LYS A 292 8.45 3.78 6.96
C LYS A 292 7.59 5.03 7.12
N ALA A 293 8.18 6.22 6.94
CA ALA A 293 7.45 7.48 7.00
C ALA A 293 6.40 7.59 5.89
N ARG A 294 6.71 7.10 4.69
CA ARG A 294 5.76 7.06 3.55
C ARG A 294 4.57 6.16 3.84
N HIS A 295 4.77 5.03 4.51
CA HIS A 295 3.67 4.14 4.88
C HIS A 295 2.70 4.81 5.86
N LEU A 296 3.24 5.45 6.91
CA LEU A 296 2.44 6.24 7.85
C LEU A 296 1.69 7.39 7.15
N TYR A 297 2.35 8.06 6.22
CA TYR A 297 1.75 9.11 5.40
C TYR A 297 0.56 8.62 4.58
N ASN A 298 0.67 7.45 3.94
CA ASN A 298 -0.41 6.88 3.13
C ASN A 298 -1.66 6.57 3.97
N ILE A 299 -1.48 6.01 5.18
CA ILE A 299 -2.58 5.79 6.12
C ILE A 299 -3.31 7.11 6.37
N MET A 300 -2.58 8.18 6.71
CA MET A 300 -3.18 9.49 6.97
C MET A 300 -3.95 10.02 5.76
N CYS A 301 -3.36 9.95 4.56
CA CYS A 301 -4.01 10.42 3.33
C CYS A 301 -5.33 9.69 3.04
N GLU A 302 -5.41 8.38 3.27
CA GLU A 302 -6.65 7.62 3.05
C GLU A 302 -7.79 8.04 3.97
N VAL A 303 -7.48 8.29 5.26
CA VAL A 303 -8.50 8.73 6.21
C VAL A 303 -8.93 10.18 5.94
N GLU A 304 -8.04 11.01 5.41
CA GLU A 304 -8.29 12.45 5.19
C GLU A 304 -8.93 12.77 3.85
N ALA A 305 -8.71 11.96 2.81
CA ALA A 305 -9.18 12.20 1.45
C ALA A 305 -10.68 12.59 1.35
N PRO A 306 -11.62 11.95 2.07
CA PRO A 306 -13.04 12.29 1.94
C PRO A 306 -13.50 13.43 2.87
N PHE A 307 -12.60 14.08 3.63
CA PHE A 307 -12.95 15.09 4.64
C PHE A 307 -13.89 16.17 4.08
N TRP A 308 -13.48 16.86 3.01
CA TRP A 308 -14.27 17.96 2.43
C TRP A 308 -15.59 17.51 1.81
N GLU A 309 -15.73 16.23 1.44
CA GLU A 309 -17.01 15.66 0.98
C GLU A 309 -17.99 15.37 2.13
N MET A 310 -17.49 15.31 3.36
CA MET A 310 -18.27 15.00 4.56
C MET A 310 -18.54 16.25 5.41
N CYS A 311 -17.63 17.23 5.35
CA CYS A 311 -17.74 18.51 6.05
C CYS A 311 -18.85 19.39 5.45
N PRO A 312 -19.64 20.14 6.27
CA PRO A 312 -20.66 21.06 5.77
C PRO A 312 -20.12 22.01 4.71
N LYS A 313 -20.92 22.33 3.68
CA LYS A 313 -20.47 23.15 2.53
C LYS A 313 -20.05 24.56 2.95
N GLU A 314 -20.61 25.05 4.05
CA GLU A 314 -20.33 26.36 4.61
C GLU A 314 -18.96 26.41 5.30
N VAL A 315 -18.35 25.26 5.61
CA VAL A 315 -16.99 25.17 6.16
C VAL A 315 -16.00 25.27 5.00
N ASN A 316 -15.21 26.34 5.01
CA ASN A 316 -14.20 26.68 4.02
C ASN A 316 -12.78 26.65 4.58
N ALA A 317 -12.61 26.75 5.91
CA ALA A 317 -11.30 26.69 6.56
C ALA A 317 -11.38 25.98 7.92
N VAL A 318 -10.41 25.10 8.18
CA VAL A 318 -10.26 24.37 9.45
C VAL A 318 -8.81 24.33 9.89
N GLY A 319 -8.58 24.24 11.20
CA GLY A 319 -7.25 23.87 11.72
C GLY A 319 -7.08 22.37 11.62
N ARG A 320 -6.01 21.90 10.98
CA ARG A 320 -5.72 20.47 10.81
C ARG A 320 -4.55 20.06 11.69
N GLY A 321 -4.77 19.14 12.63
CA GLY A 321 -3.72 18.51 13.43
C GLY A 321 -2.89 17.52 12.62
N GLU A 322 -1.61 17.80 12.47
CA GLU A 322 -0.63 17.01 11.70
C GLU A 322 0.19 16.06 12.56
N CYS A 323 0.52 16.53 13.75
CA CYS A 323 1.33 15.79 14.71
C CYS A 323 0.92 16.21 16.11
N PHE A 324 0.78 15.22 16.99
CA PHE A 324 0.54 15.43 18.40
C PHE A 324 1.53 14.55 19.17
N LEU A 325 2.46 15.17 19.90
CA LEU A 325 3.51 14.45 20.60
C LEU A 325 3.78 15.08 21.97
N LEU A 326 3.94 14.22 22.98
CA LEU A 326 4.46 14.57 24.30
C LEU A 326 5.60 13.60 24.64
N ARG A 327 6.67 14.14 25.24
CA ARG A 327 7.74 13.36 25.87
C ARG A 327 7.13 12.43 26.92
N SER A 328 7.65 11.21 27.04
CA SER A 328 7.00 10.11 27.76
C SER A 328 6.75 10.42 29.25
N ASP A 329 7.68 11.11 29.89
CA ASP A 329 7.63 11.63 31.26
C ASP A 329 6.55 12.70 31.48
N TYR A 330 6.09 13.37 30.41
CA TYR A 330 5.00 14.37 30.45
C TYR A 330 3.63 13.80 30.06
N ARG A 331 3.55 12.52 29.67
CA ARG A 331 2.28 11.88 29.34
C ARG A 331 1.43 11.67 30.60
N ARG A 332 0.12 11.52 30.42
CA ARG A 332 -0.88 11.26 31.50
C ARG A 332 -1.10 12.41 32.52
N ASN A 333 -0.37 13.53 32.42
CA ASN A 333 -0.57 14.72 33.27
C ASN A 333 -1.64 15.69 32.77
N LYS A 334 -2.66 15.20 32.04
CA LYS A 334 -3.72 16.01 31.38
C LYS A 334 -3.24 17.07 30.37
N ILE A 335 -1.92 17.23 30.16
CA ILE A 335 -1.33 18.19 29.21
C ILE A 335 -1.95 18.03 27.82
N GLY A 336 -2.06 16.80 27.31
CA GLY A 336 -2.64 16.59 26.00
C GLY A 336 -4.13 16.96 25.89
N ASN A 337 -4.90 16.72 26.95
CA ASN A 337 -6.28 17.21 27.01
C ASN A 337 -6.34 18.75 27.00
N ASN A 338 -5.40 19.42 27.67
CA ASN A 338 -5.36 20.88 27.69
C ASN A 338 -4.99 21.45 26.31
N ILE A 339 -4.04 20.85 25.61
CA ILE A 339 -3.70 21.23 24.22
C ILE A 339 -4.93 21.07 23.33
N VAL A 340 -5.56 19.90 23.36
CA VAL A 340 -6.75 19.59 22.53
C VAL A 340 -7.90 20.55 22.86
N LYS A 341 -8.18 20.83 24.14
CA LYS A 341 -9.18 21.84 24.53
C LYS A 341 -8.85 23.24 24.03
N THR A 342 -7.56 23.61 24.04
CA THR A 342 -7.11 24.94 23.60
C THR A 342 -7.28 25.10 22.09
N ILE A 343 -6.75 24.17 21.29
CA ILE A 343 -6.82 24.24 19.81
C ILE A 343 -8.25 24.10 19.27
N THR A 344 -9.16 23.51 20.05
CA THR A 344 -10.57 23.34 19.69
C THR A 344 -11.48 24.38 20.35
N SER A 345 -10.93 25.30 21.16
CA SER A 345 -11.72 26.34 21.81
C SER A 345 -12.26 27.34 20.78
N LYS A 346 -13.44 27.89 21.09
CA LYS A 346 -14.08 28.90 20.26
C LYS A 346 -13.15 30.10 20.01
N ASP A 347 -12.56 30.64 21.07
CA ASP A 347 -11.67 31.80 20.99
C ASP A 347 -10.44 31.54 20.11
N PHE A 348 -9.84 30.35 20.24
CA PHE A 348 -8.71 29.97 19.40
C PHE A 348 -9.10 29.90 17.93
N LEU A 349 -10.20 29.21 17.60
CA LEU A 349 -10.63 29.02 16.22
C LEU A 349 -11.12 30.33 15.57
N GLU A 350 -11.94 31.12 16.27
CA GLU A 350 -12.47 32.40 15.76
C GLU A 350 -11.37 33.42 15.52
N SER A 351 -10.44 33.59 16.47
CA SER A 351 -9.32 34.53 16.32
C SER A 351 -8.40 34.21 15.14
N ARG A 352 -8.48 32.99 14.59
CA ARG A 352 -7.69 32.51 13.45
C ARG A 352 -8.50 32.34 12.16
N GLY A 353 -9.77 32.73 12.17
CA GLY A 353 -10.68 32.58 11.04
C GLY A 353 -10.91 31.12 10.64
N LEU A 354 -10.92 30.21 11.62
CA LEU A 354 -11.17 28.78 11.43
C LEU A 354 -12.60 28.45 11.84
N GLN A 355 -13.27 27.60 11.06
CA GLN A 355 -14.67 27.21 11.30
C GLN A 355 -14.78 25.86 12.02
N GLY A 356 -13.64 25.29 12.41
CA GLY A 356 -13.53 24.06 13.15
C GLY A 356 -12.09 23.55 13.20
N PHE A 357 -11.91 22.43 13.89
CA PHE A 357 -10.64 21.71 13.96
C PHE A 357 -10.84 20.28 13.46
N THR A 358 -9.84 19.72 12.77
CA THR A 358 -9.85 18.34 12.31
C THR A 358 -8.50 17.67 12.51
N GLY A 359 -8.47 16.35 12.64
CA GLY A 359 -7.22 15.61 12.76
C GLY A 359 -7.43 14.11 12.71
N GLY A 360 -6.47 13.41 12.11
CA GLY A 360 -6.40 11.94 12.13
C GLY A 360 -5.89 11.45 13.49
N ALA A 361 -6.74 10.76 14.23
CA ALA A 361 -6.37 10.10 15.46
C ALA A 361 -5.95 8.65 15.15
N THR A 362 -4.64 8.40 15.19
CA THR A 362 -4.02 7.11 14.83
C THR A 362 -3.69 6.22 16.03
N SER A 363 -4.00 6.67 17.24
CA SER A 363 -3.79 5.93 18.50
C SER A 363 -5.06 5.93 19.35
N HIS A 364 -5.24 4.90 20.17
CA HIS A 364 -6.41 4.73 21.04
C HIS A 364 -6.56 5.91 22.01
N ALA A 365 -5.43 6.39 22.54
CA ALA A 365 -5.42 7.56 23.41
C ALA A 365 -5.90 8.84 22.70
N ASN A 366 -5.46 9.06 21.45
CA ASN A 366 -5.87 10.23 20.67
C ASN A 366 -7.35 10.15 20.28
N ILE A 367 -7.84 8.97 19.90
CA ILE A 367 -9.26 8.74 19.61
C ILE A 367 -10.11 9.07 20.84
N SER A 368 -9.75 8.50 21.99
CA SER A 368 -10.47 8.77 23.25
C SER A 368 -10.47 10.25 23.64
N ASN A 369 -9.36 10.96 23.44
CA ASN A 369 -9.27 12.40 23.76
C ASN A 369 -10.15 13.25 22.83
N MET A 370 -10.19 12.94 21.53
CA MET A 370 -11.07 13.62 20.58
C MET A 370 -12.55 13.36 20.90
N GLU A 371 -12.92 12.12 21.25
CA GLU A 371 -14.29 11.78 21.62
C GLU A 371 -14.75 12.50 22.90
N LYS A 372 -13.87 12.63 23.90
CA LYS A 372 -14.17 13.34 25.17
C LYS A 372 -14.50 14.82 24.98
N ILE A 373 -14.01 15.45 23.92
CA ILE A 373 -14.34 16.85 23.59
C ILE A 373 -15.53 16.97 22.64
N GLY A 374 -16.25 15.87 22.39
CA GLY A 374 -17.42 15.84 21.52
C GLY A 374 -17.08 15.94 20.04
N ALA A 375 -15.86 15.54 19.62
CA ALA A 375 -15.50 15.52 18.22
C ALA A 375 -16.34 14.50 17.45
N ILE A 376 -16.73 14.87 16.23
CA ILE A 376 -17.55 14.03 15.36
C ILE A 376 -16.63 13.15 14.53
N ARG A 377 -16.85 11.82 14.59
CA ARG A 377 -16.19 10.87 13.70
C ARG A 377 -16.69 11.09 12.26
N LEU A 378 -15.78 11.42 11.36
CA LEU A 378 -16.08 11.55 9.93
C LEU A 378 -15.78 10.26 9.18
N VAL A 379 -14.57 9.75 9.38
CA VAL A 379 -14.01 8.63 8.63
C VAL A 379 -13.32 7.72 9.63
N GLN A 380 -13.51 6.43 9.42
CA GLN A 380 -12.87 5.39 10.21
C GLN A 380 -12.22 4.42 9.24
N LEU A 381 -10.95 4.12 9.50
CA LEU A 381 -10.17 3.13 8.77
C LEU A 381 -9.79 2.04 9.77
N SER A 382 -10.32 0.84 9.58
CA SER A 382 -9.88 -0.33 10.33
C SER A 382 -8.44 -0.64 9.94
N TYR A 383 -7.54 -0.72 10.92
CA TYR A 383 -6.18 -1.15 10.64
C TYR A 383 -6.16 -2.60 10.19
N GLU A 384 -7.02 -3.48 10.72
CA GLU A 384 -7.08 -4.86 10.26
C GLU A 384 -7.38 -4.95 8.76
N GLU A 385 -8.39 -4.22 8.30
CA GLU A 385 -8.77 -4.17 6.88
C GLU A 385 -7.68 -3.52 6.04
N TYR A 386 -7.16 -2.37 6.48
CA TYR A 386 -6.10 -1.66 5.77
C TYR A 386 -4.87 -2.53 5.60
N PHE A 387 -4.38 -3.11 6.69
CA PHE A 387 -3.19 -3.96 6.70
C PHE A 387 -3.44 -5.18 5.80
N LYS A 388 -4.57 -5.89 5.96
CA LYS A 388 -4.96 -7.01 5.11
C LYS A 388 -4.98 -6.66 3.61
N ASP A 389 -5.60 -5.54 3.24
CA ASP A 389 -5.70 -5.07 1.85
C ASP A 389 -4.33 -4.74 1.24
N HIS A 390 -3.36 -4.38 2.09
CA HIS A 390 -1.99 -4.06 1.70
C HIS A 390 -1.01 -5.22 1.88
N GLY A 391 -1.49 -6.39 2.32
CA GLY A 391 -0.64 -7.56 2.59
C GLY A 391 0.31 -7.35 3.77
N ILE A 392 -0.09 -6.53 4.73
CA ILE A 392 0.59 -6.25 5.98
C ILE A 392 -0.27 -6.89 7.10
N PRO A 393 0.30 -7.44 8.16
CA PRO A 393 -0.46 -7.99 9.28
C PRO A 393 -0.44 -7.04 10.46
N LEU A 394 -1.53 -7.10 11.22
CA LEU A 394 -1.81 -6.16 12.30
C LEU A 394 -1.06 -6.50 13.61
N GLU A 395 -0.60 -7.74 13.76
CA GLU A 395 -0.11 -8.27 15.04
C GLU A 395 1.16 -7.54 15.50
N GLY A 396 1.12 -6.96 16.70
CA GLY A 396 2.23 -6.18 17.25
C GLY A 396 2.40 -4.74 16.71
N ALA A 397 1.58 -4.31 15.75
CA ALA A 397 1.69 -2.97 15.14
C ALA A 397 1.41 -1.82 16.13
N PHE A 398 0.55 -2.05 17.12
CA PHE A 398 0.13 -1.05 18.10
C PHE A 398 0.27 -1.59 19.53
N THR A 399 1.12 -0.96 20.33
CA THR A 399 1.33 -1.34 21.75
C THR A 399 0.17 -0.95 22.66
N ASP A 400 -0.73 -0.07 22.19
CA ASP A 400 -1.87 0.47 22.93
C ASP A 400 -3.22 -0.11 22.49
N GLN A 401 -3.21 -1.28 21.82
CA GLN A 401 -4.39 -1.96 21.30
C GLN A 401 -5.22 -1.15 20.29
N THR A 402 -4.60 -0.17 19.62
CA THR A 402 -5.31 0.62 18.59
C THR A 402 -5.74 -0.27 17.43
N LYS A 403 -7.04 -0.26 17.11
CA LYS A 403 -7.62 -1.08 16.03
C LYS A 403 -7.95 -0.28 14.78
N GLU A 404 -7.95 1.04 14.88
CA GLU A 404 -8.45 1.93 13.83
C GLU A 404 -7.77 3.29 13.86
N SER A 405 -7.77 3.95 12.71
CA SER A 405 -7.49 5.37 12.56
C SER A 405 -8.79 6.12 12.28
N VAL A 406 -9.02 7.24 12.97
CA VAL A 406 -10.29 7.97 12.88
C VAL A 406 -10.04 9.44 12.61
N MET A 407 -10.62 9.95 11.53
CA MET A 407 -10.67 11.39 11.25
C MET A 407 -11.80 12.02 12.04
N HIS A 408 -11.44 12.95 12.92
CA HIS A 408 -12.37 13.67 13.77
C HIS A 408 -12.57 15.10 13.26
N PHE A 409 -13.75 15.67 13.49
CA PHE A 409 -14.05 17.07 13.26
C PHE A 409 -14.77 17.70 14.44
N VAL A 410 -14.26 18.83 14.90
CA VAL A 410 -14.84 19.64 15.96
C VAL A 410 -15.31 20.94 15.32
N PRO A 411 -16.61 21.06 15.01
CA PRO A 411 -17.14 22.27 14.40
C PRO A 411 -17.17 23.42 15.41
N LEU A 412 -16.89 24.64 14.94
CA LEU A 412 -16.98 25.85 15.78
C LEU A 412 -18.42 26.16 16.21
N LYS A 413 -19.38 25.96 15.29
CA LYS A 413 -20.81 26.16 15.52
C LYS A 413 -21.55 24.84 15.34
N LYS A 414 -22.69 24.67 16.02
CA LYS A 414 -23.57 23.54 15.74
C LYS A 414 -24.15 23.71 14.33
N TYR A 415 -24.16 22.63 13.57
CA TYR A 415 -24.81 22.54 12.28
C TYR A 415 -26.01 21.62 12.46
N ASP A 416 -27.17 22.18 12.83
CA ASP A 416 -28.34 21.40 13.26
C ASP A 416 -28.87 20.44 12.17
N ASP A 417 -28.63 20.75 10.90
CA ASP A 417 -28.98 19.90 9.75
C ASP A 417 -27.89 18.90 9.35
N TRP A 418 -26.70 18.98 9.95
CA TRP A 418 -25.56 18.16 9.59
C TRP A 418 -25.60 16.82 10.33
N LYS A 419 -26.34 15.86 9.76
CA LYS A 419 -26.22 14.44 10.12
C LYS A 419 -25.23 13.77 9.18
N PRO A 420 -24.07 13.27 9.66
CA PRO A 420 -23.08 12.62 8.79
C PRO A 420 -23.66 11.34 8.17
N LYS A 421 -24.10 11.40 6.90
CA LYS A 421 -24.44 10.34 5.93
C LYS A 421 -25.11 9.00 6.40
N VAL A 422 -25.59 8.88 7.64
CA VAL A 422 -26.41 7.75 8.11
C VAL A 422 -27.73 7.70 7.32
N LEU A 423 -28.27 8.87 6.99
CA LEU A 423 -29.49 9.00 6.20
C LEU A 423 -29.35 8.35 4.81
N THR A 424 -28.18 8.43 4.17
CA THR A 424 -27.94 7.76 2.88
C THR A 424 -27.85 6.24 2.99
N LYS A 425 -27.38 5.69 4.12
CA LYS A 425 -27.39 4.23 4.32
C LYS A 425 -28.83 3.76 4.53
N VAL A 426 -29.58 4.39 5.41
CA VAL A 426 -31.00 4.05 5.68
C VAL A 426 -31.87 4.21 4.43
N LEU A 427 -31.74 5.31 3.68
CA LEU A 427 -32.46 5.50 2.42
C LEU A 427 -32.14 4.41 1.39
N ARG A 428 -30.89 3.94 1.31
CA ARG A 428 -30.54 2.81 0.43
C ARG A 428 -31.23 1.52 0.86
N TRP A 429 -31.23 1.21 2.15
CA TRP A 429 -31.93 0.03 2.69
C TRP A 429 -33.43 0.08 2.41
N ILE A 430 -34.06 1.23 2.67
CA ILE A 430 -35.49 1.43 2.40
C ILE A 430 -35.77 1.28 0.90
N SER A 431 -34.98 1.93 0.04
CA SER A 431 -35.14 1.87 -1.41
C SER A 431 -35.00 0.43 -1.93
N SER A 432 -33.98 -0.31 -1.49
CA SER A 432 -33.77 -1.71 -1.86
C SER A 432 -34.88 -2.63 -1.36
N LEU A 433 -35.38 -2.43 -0.14
CA LEU A 433 -36.51 -3.19 0.40
C LEU A 433 -37.79 -2.93 -0.39
N LEU A 434 -38.07 -1.67 -0.72
CA LEU A 434 -39.22 -1.27 -1.54
C LEU A 434 -39.13 -1.86 -2.95
N SER A 435 -37.95 -1.90 -3.59
CA SER A 435 -37.78 -2.61 -4.86
C SER A 435 -38.07 -4.10 -4.72
N LEU A 436 -37.61 -4.74 -3.64
CA LEU A 436 -37.82 -6.17 -3.43
C LEU A 436 -39.31 -6.48 -3.33
N ILE A 437 -40.04 -5.72 -2.51
CA ILE A 437 -41.50 -5.81 -2.38
C ILE A 437 -42.18 -5.62 -3.74
N SER A 438 -41.73 -4.62 -4.51
CA SER A 438 -42.23 -4.33 -5.86
C SER A 438 -42.07 -5.50 -6.81
N CYS A 439 -40.88 -6.11 -6.83
CA CYS A 439 -40.58 -7.26 -7.68
C CYS A 439 -41.38 -8.50 -7.24
N THR A 440 -41.50 -8.75 -5.93
CA THR A 440 -42.32 -9.84 -5.41
C THR A 440 -43.79 -9.68 -5.80
N TYR A 441 -44.33 -8.45 -5.75
CA TYR A 441 -45.70 -8.18 -6.19
C TYR A 441 -45.89 -8.49 -7.68
N ILE A 442 -45.02 -7.97 -8.55
CA ILE A 442 -45.11 -8.21 -10.02
C ILE A 442 -45.02 -9.72 -10.31
N LEU A 443 -44.17 -10.44 -9.58
CA LEU A 443 -44.01 -11.89 -9.73
C LEU A 443 -45.30 -12.63 -9.34
N ILE A 444 -45.88 -12.31 -8.17
CA ILE A 444 -47.13 -12.92 -7.70
C ILE A 444 -48.27 -12.64 -8.70
N ASP A 445 -48.38 -11.41 -9.18
CA ASP A 445 -49.41 -11.01 -10.15
C ASP A 445 -49.26 -11.75 -11.49
N SER A 446 -48.02 -11.86 -11.98
CA SER A 446 -47.69 -12.61 -13.20
C SER A 446 -48.06 -14.09 -13.06
N PHE A 447 -47.67 -14.73 -11.96
CA PHE A 447 -48.02 -16.13 -11.70
C PHE A 447 -49.52 -16.35 -11.55
N THR A 448 -50.22 -15.43 -10.87
CA THR A 448 -51.67 -15.50 -10.71
C THR A 448 -52.37 -15.41 -12.07
N THR A 449 -51.88 -14.55 -12.95
CA THR A 449 -52.40 -14.41 -14.33
C THR A 449 -52.19 -15.68 -15.14
N VAL A 450 -50.99 -16.27 -15.08
CA VAL A 450 -50.67 -17.54 -15.74
C VAL A 450 -51.50 -18.72 -15.18
N ALA A 451 -51.63 -18.81 -13.86
CA ALA A 451 -52.40 -19.86 -13.21
C ALA A 451 -53.90 -19.80 -13.58
N LYS A 452 -54.48 -18.59 -13.64
CA LYS A 452 -55.86 -18.41 -14.10
C LYS A 452 -56.04 -18.85 -15.55
N TYR A 453 -55.07 -18.58 -16.43
CA TYR A 453 -55.10 -19.04 -17.81
C TYR A 453 -55.08 -20.57 -17.91
N TRP A 454 -54.21 -21.25 -17.15
CA TRP A 454 -54.16 -22.71 -17.10
C TRP A 454 -55.41 -23.35 -16.49
N ASN A 455 -56.11 -22.65 -15.61
CA ASN A 455 -57.38 -23.10 -15.04
C ASN A 455 -58.60 -22.83 -15.95
N ASN A 456 -58.40 -22.62 -17.25
CA ASN A 456 -59.45 -22.37 -18.25
C ASN A 456 -60.35 -21.16 -17.94
N VAL A 457 -59.87 -20.20 -17.15
CA VAL A 457 -60.53 -18.89 -17.08
C VAL A 457 -60.33 -18.21 -18.44
N ASN A 458 -61.38 -17.58 -18.98
CA ASN A 458 -61.34 -16.85 -20.27
C ASN A 458 -60.38 -15.65 -20.21
N ILE A 459 -59.08 -15.93 -20.22
CA ILE A 459 -57.99 -14.95 -20.31
C ILE A 459 -57.46 -15.02 -21.74
N PRO A 460 -57.42 -13.89 -22.46
CA PRO A 460 -56.86 -13.87 -23.80
C PRO A 460 -55.40 -14.32 -23.81
N ILE A 461 -55.00 -15.10 -24.83
CA ILE A 461 -53.66 -15.69 -24.93
C ILE A 461 -52.53 -14.66 -24.83
N TYR A 462 -52.74 -13.44 -25.35
CA TYR A 462 -51.74 -12.37 -25.27
C TYR A 462 -51.49 -11.88 -23.83
N VAL A 463 -52.52 -11.93 -22.96
CA VAL A 463 -52.40 -11.56 -21.54
C VAL A 463 -51.59 -12.63 -20.80
N ALA A 464 -51.82 -13.90 -21.10
CA ALA A 464 -51.05 -15.01 -20.54
C ALA A 464 -49.57 -14.95 -20.98
N THR A 465 -49.31 -14.68 -22.27
CA THR A 465 -47.95 -14.47 -22.80
C THR A 465 -47.25 -13.31 -22.10
N LEU A 466 -47.94 -12.18 -21.89
CA LEU A 466 -47.41 -11.04 -21.15
C LEU A 466 -47.07 -11.43 -19.70
N GLY A 467 -47.94 -12.21 -19.04
CA GLY A 467 -47.70 -12.75 -17.70
C GLY A 467 -46.43 -13.60 -17.63
N HIS A 468 -46.19 -14.47 -18.60
CA HIS A 468 -44.95 -15.26 -18.65
C HIS A 468 -43.70 -14.40 -18.85
N VAL A 469 -43.74 -13.43 -19.76
CA VAL A 469 -42.62 -12.51 -20.01
C VAL A 469 -42.31 -11.68 -18.76
N ASN A 470 -43.34 -11.15 -18.10
CA ASN A 470 -43.18 -10.37 -16.88
C ASN A 470 -42.62 -11.22 -15.73
N ALA A 471 -43.10 -12.45 -15.55
CA ALA A 471 -42.55 -13.37 -14.54
C ALA A 471 -41.06 -13.64 -14.79
N PHE A 472 -40.68 -13.94 -16.03
CA PHE A 472 -39.29 -14.20 -16.40
C PHE A 472 -38.38 -12.99 -16.16
N LEU A 473 -38.77 -11.82 -16.64
CA LEU A 473 -38.00 -10.58 -16.45
C LEU A 473 -37.90 -10.20 -14.97
N THR A 474 -38.94 -10.45 -14.19
CA THR A 474 -38.96 -10.19 -12.75
C THR A 474 -38.03 -11.14 -11.99
N ILE A 475 -37.94 -12.41 -12.37
CA ILE A 475 -37.00 -13.38 -11.78
C ILE A 475 -35.55 -12.94 -12.04
N ILE A 476 -35.23 -12.54 -13.29
CA ILE A 476 -33.90 -12.01 -13.62
C ILE A 476 -33.59 -10.75 -12.81
N GLY A 477 -34.55 -9.84 -12.73
CA GLY A 477 -34.44 -8.62 -11.95
C GLY A 477 -34.23 -8.85 -10.46
N LEU A 478 -34.97 -9.79 -9.86
CA LEU A 478 -34.81 -10.20 -8.46
C LEU A 478 -33.42 -10.77 -8.19
N PHE A 479 -32.91 -11.62 -9.08
CA PHE A 479 -31.56 -12.17 -8.97
C PHE A 479 -30.50 -11.07 -8.99
N LEU A 480 -30.60 -10.14 -9.94
CA LEU A 480 -29.69 -9.00 -10.05
C LEU A 480 -29.78 -8.05 -8.85
N HIS A 481 -31.00 -7.75 -8.39
CA HIS A 481 -31.24 -6.89 -7.23
C HIS A 481 -30.70 -7.54 -5.96
N GLY A 482 -30.93 -8.84 -5.77
CA GLY A 482 -30.37 -9.61 -4.66
C GLY A 482 -28.84 -9.66 -4.70
N PHE A 483 -28.24 -9.82 -5.88
CA PHE A 483 -26.79 -9.79 -6.05
C PHE A 483 -26.19 -8.41 -5.74
N ILE A 484 -26.79 -7.32 -6.26
CA ILE A 484 -26.35 -5.94 -5.98
C ILE A 484 -26.51 -5.63 -4.50
N PHE A 485 -27.61 -6.05 -3.88
CA PHE A 485 -27.86 -5.85 -2.47
C PHE A 485 -26.86 -6.62 -1.59
N LEU A 486 -26.57 -7.87 -1.93
CA LEU A 486 -25.53 -8.65 -1.28
C LEU A 486 -24.15 -7.96 -1.41
N MET A 487 -23.84 -7.42 -2.59
CA MET A 487 -22.60 -6.67 -2.80
C MET A 487 -22.54 -5.37 -1.98
N LEU A 488 -23.67 -4.67 -1.84
CA LEU A 488 -23.77 -3.49 -0.99
C LEU A 488 -23.63 -3.84 0.51
N ILE A 489 -24.12 -5.00 0.94
CA ILE A 489 -23.97 -5.50 2.32
C ILE A 489 -22.54 -5.92 2.61
N LEU A 490 -21.92 -6.65 1.68
CA LEU A 490 -20.57 -7.20 1.86
C LEU A 490 -19.47 -6.13 1.66
N GLU A 491 -19.83 -4.89 1.33
CA GLU A 491 -18.92 -3.77 1.03
C GLU A 491 -17.78 -4.14 0.05
N GLN A 492 -18.02 -5.14 -0.81
CA GLN A 492 -17.02 -5.74 -1.69
C GLN A 492 -16.59 -4.76 -2.78
N ARG A 493 -15.27 -4.46 -2.81
CA ARG A 493 -14.67 -3.46 -3.72
C ARG A 493 -14.30 -4.02 -5.12
N PHE A 494 -14.37 -5.34 -5.34
CA PHE A 494 -13.52 -5.99 -6.35
C PHE A 494 -14.15 -6.43 -7.68
N ILE A 495 -15.45 -6.26 -7.92
CA ILE A 495 -16.03 -6.63 -9.23
C ILE A 495 -16.12 -5.41 -10.14
N LYS A 496 -15.75 -5.58 -11.42
CA LYS A 496 -16.04 -4.64 -12.52
C LYS A 496 -17.55 -4.47 -12.65
N LEU A 497 -18.14 -3.68 -11.76
CA LEU A 497 -19.56 -3.57 -11.48
C LEU A 497 -20.34 -2.92 -12.64
N TYR A 498 -19.65 -2.35 -13.64
CA TYR A 498 -20.25 -1.62 -14.75
C TYR A 498 -21.29 -2.43 -15.53
N PHE A 499 -21.02 -3.72 -15.80
CA PHE A 499 -21.98 -4.58 -16.50
C PHE A 499 -23.24 -4.80 -15.66
N LEU A 500 -23.07 -5.18 -14.39
CA LEU A 500 -24.19 -5.40 -13.46
C LEU A 500 -25.03 -4.13 -13.21
N ILE A 501 -24.37 -2.97 -13.13
CA ILE A 501 -25.01 -1.65 -13.03
C ILE A 501 -25.85 -1.37 -14.29
N LEU A 502 -25.32 -1.64 -15.49
CA LEU A 502 -26.02 -1.40 -16.74
C LEU A 502 -27.26 -2.29 -16.86
N VAL A 503 -27.12 -3.58 -16.51
CA VAL A 503 -28.24 -4.54 -16.53
C VAL A 503 -29.30 -4.15 -15.49
N TYR A 504 -28.90 -3.68 -14.31
CA TYR A 504 -29.83 -3.17 -13.30
C TYR A 504 -30.58 -1.91 -13.77
N LEU A 505 -29.89 -1.00 -14.44
CA LEU A 505 -30.49 0.23 -14.96
C LEU A 505 -31.50 -0.08 -16.08
N ALA A 506 -31.18 -1.04 -16.96
CA ALA A 506 -32.12 -1.57 -17.95
C ALA A 506 -33.35 -2.20 -17.30
N TYR A 507 -33.17 -2.94 -16.20
CA TYR A 507 -34.28 -3.52 -15.44
C TYR A 507 -35.19 -2.46 -14.79
N GLN A 508 -34.61 -1.42 -14.18
CA GLN A 508 -35.40 -0.32 -13.60
C GLN A 508 -36.16 0.48 -14.67
N LEU A 509 -35.57 0.68 -15.85
CA LEU A 509 -36.27 1.29 -17.00
C LEU A 509 -37.43 0.43 -17.47
N TYR A 510 -37.27 -0.90 -17.46
CA TYR A 510 -38.35 -1.83 -17.78
C TYR A 510 -39.50 -1.74 -16.77
N ILE A 511 -39.22 -1.78 -15.46
CA ILE A 511 -40.27 -1.62 -14.43
C ILE A 511 -40.98 -0.29 -14.61
N LEU A 512 -40.23 0.81 -14.79
CA LEU A 512 -40.82 2.13 -14.97
C LEU A 512 -41.74 2.19 -16.19
N SER A 513 -41.32 1.62 -17.31
CA SER A 513 -42.11 1.57 -18.55
C SER A 513 -43.37 0.73 -18.36
N PHE A 514 -43.23 -0.44 -17.72
CA PHE A 514 -44.35 -1.33 -17.42
C PHE A 514 -45.38 -0.66 -16.51
N SER A 515 -44.92 -0.06 -15.41
CA SER A 515 -45.79 0.63 -14.45
C SER A 515 -46.46 1.87 -15.08
N ALA A 516 -45.78 2.62 -15.93
CA ALA A 516 -46.37 3.76 -16.64
C ALA A 516 -47.50 3.32 -17.59
N VAL A 517 -47.29 2.24 -18.34
CA VAL A 517 -48.32 1.66 -19.22
C VAL A 517 -49.50 1.11 -18.41
N ALA A 518 -49.23 0.42 -17.29
CA ALA A 518 -50.27 -0.07 -16.40
C ALA A 518 -51.11 1.07 -15.80
N VAL A 519 -50.46 2.14 -15.34
CA VAL A 519 -51.16 3.35 -14.85
C VAL A 519 -52.07 3.93 -15.93
N GLY A 520 -51.57 4.08 -17.17
CA GLY A 520 -52.36 4.60 -18.29
C GLY A 520 -53.60 3.75 -18.59
N MET A 521 -53.44 2.43 -18.68
CA MET A 521 -54.55 1.51 -18.91
C MET A 521 -55.55 1.49 -17.75
N ILE A 522 -55.07 1.45 -16.50
CA ILE A 522 -55.92 1.42 -15.32
C ILE A 522 -56.68 2.75 -15.16
N LEU A 523 -56.08 3.90 -15.49
CA LEU A 523 -56.78 5.18 -15.48
C LEU A 523 -58.02 5.16 -16.40
N VAL A 524 -57.89 4.58 -17.60
CA VAL A 524 -59.00 4.44 -18.54
C VAL A 524 -60.10 3.53 -17.98
N VAL A 525 -59.73 2.47 -17.26
CA VAL A 525 -60.68 1.49 -16.69
C VAL A 525 -61.32 1.98 -15.39
N VAL A 526 -60.59 2.70 -14.54
CA VAL A 526 -61.07 3.23 -13.25
C VAL A 526 -62.22 4.21 -13.44
N THR A 527 -62.23 4.96 -14.55
CA THR A 527 -63.37 5.83 -14.89
C THR A 527 -64.67 5.05 -15.12
N LYS A 528 -64.58 3.74 -15.42
CA LYS A 528 -65.72 2.85 -15.66
C LYS A 528 -66.00 1.88 -14.51
N HIS A 529 -64.99 1.49 -13.73
CA HIS A 529 -65.13 0.52 -12.64
C HIS A 529 -64.27 0.89 -11.43
N GLY A 530 -64.91 1.36 -10.36
CA GLY A 530 -64.23 1.77 -9.12
C GLY A 530 -63.45 0.66 -8.41
N SER A 531 -63.76 -0.62 -8.68
CA SER A 531 -63.05 -1.78 -8.11
C SER A 531 -61.57 -1.86 -8.49
N VAL A 532 -61.14 -1.11 -9.52
CA VAL A 532 -59.74 -1.12 -10.01
C VAL A 532 -58.89 0.00 -9.37
N ALA A 533 -59.46 0.84 -8.51
CA ALA A 533 -58.76 1.95 -7.86
C ALA A 533 -57.56 1.49 -7.02
N GLY A 534 -57.66 0.33 -6.34
CA GLY A 534 -56.55 -0.23 -5.57
C GLY A 534 -55.34 -0.58 -6.44
N ALA A 535 -55.57 -1.17 -7.61
CA ALA A 535 -54.51 -1.51 -8.56
C ALA A 535 -53.83 -0.25 -9.14
N LEU A 536 -54.59 0.84 -9.31
CA LEU A 536 -54.05 2.13 -9.73
C LEU A 536 -53.06 2.68 -8.70
N VAL A 537 -53.46 2.70 -7.42
CA VAL A 537 -52.62 3.19 -6.31
C VAL A 537 -51.33 2.38 -6.21
N VAL A 538 -51.41 1.06 -6.28
CA VAL A 538 -50.23 0.18 -6.28
C VAL A 538 -49.32 0.50 -7.47
N SER A 539 -49.87 0.65 -8.67
CA SER A 539 -49.07 0.95 -9.88
C SER A 539 -48.35 2.30 -9.80
N ILE A 540 -49.00 3.32 -9.22
CA ILE A 540 -48.39 4.63 -8.97
C ILE A 540 -47.25 4.52 -7.94
N LEU A 541 -47.44 3.77 -6.86
CA LEU A 541 -46.38 3.55 -5.86
C LEU A 541 -45.17 2.83 -6.46
N LEU A 542 -45.38 1.83 -7.32
CA LEU A 542 -44.31 1.12 -8.04
C LEU A 542 -43.52 2.07 -8.96
N CYS A 543 -44.20 2.99 -9.66
CA CYS A 543 -43.55 4.05 -10.45
C CYS A 543 -42.65 4.94 -9.58
N ILE A 544 -43.18 5.45 -8.46
CA ILE A 544 -42.44 6.34 -7.55
C ILE A 544 -41.20 5.62 -6.99
N ILE A 545 -41.35 4.37 -6.55
CA ILE A 545 -40.25 3.55 -6.03
C ILE A 545 -39.17 3.36 -7.11
N SER A 546 -39.56 3.07 -8.36
CA SER A 546 -38.61 2.87 -9.46
C SER A 546 -37.83 4.15 -9.80
N ILE A 547 -38.51 5.30 -9.80
CA ILE A 547 -37.88 6.62 -10.01
C ILE A 547 -36.89 6.94 -8.88
N LEU A 548 -37.27 6.70 -7.62
CA LEU A 548 -36.39 6.90 -6.47
C LEU A 548 -35.15 6.00 -6.54
N ASN A 549 -35.33 4.73 -6.92
CA ASN A 549 -34.23 3.79 -7.13
C ASN A 549 -33.27 4.27 -8.23
N LEU A 550 -33.80 4.69 -9.38
CA LEU A 550 -33.00 5.26 -10.47
C LEU A 550 -32.19 6.47 -10.01
N PHE A 551 -32.80 7.37 -9.22
CA PHE A 551 -32.10 8.56 -8.70
C PHE A 551 -30.98 8.20 -7.72
N VAL A 552 -31.26 7.35 -6.73
CA VAL A 552 -30.26 6.88 -5.75
C VAL A 552 -29.11 6.16 -6.46
N PHE A 553 -29.44 5.34 -7.45
CA PHE A 553 -28.45 4.56 -8.20
C PHE A 553 -27.61 5.45 -9.13
N ALA A 554 -28.21 6.44 -9.80
CA ALA A 554 -27.48 7.41 -10.63
C ALA A 554 -26.48 8.24 -9.82
N LEU A 555 -26.86 8.66 -8.60
CA LEU A 555 -25.95 9.36 -7.68
C LEU A 555 -24.78 8.46 -7.26
N ASN A 556 -25.04 7.19 -6.94
CA ASN A 556 -23.99 6.23 -6.61
C ASN A 556 -23.07 5.94 -7.80
N TYR A 557 -23.64 5.78 -9.00
CA TYR A 557 -22.89 5.55 -10.23
C TYR A 557 -21.95 6.72 -10.54
N ARG A 558 -22.42 7.97 -10.41
CA ARG A 558 -21.56 9.15 -10.56
C ARG A 558 -20.38 9.13 -9.59
N LYS A 559 -20.61 8.72 -8.33
CA LYS A 559 -19.56 8.61 -7.32
C LYS A 559 -18.54 7.52 -7.66
N LEU A 560 -19.01 6.33 -8.05
CA LEU A 560 -18.15 5.22 -8.49
C LEU A 560 -17.36 5.58 -9.75
N ARG A 561 -18.00 6.25 -10.72
CA ARG A 561 -17.35 6.74 -11.94
C ARG A 561 -16.26 7.76 -11.60
N LYS A 562 -16.53 8.73 -10.73
CA LYS A 562 -15.53 9.72 -10.32
C LYS A 562 -14.30 9.05 -9.71
N ARG A 563 -14.50 8.11 -8.78
CA ARG A 563 -13.41 7.31 -8.20
C ARG A 563 -12.63 6.52 -9.23
N SER A 564 -13.31 5.86 -10.18
CA SER A 564 -12.62 5.10 -11.23
C SER A 564 -11.79 5.98 -12.16
N VAL A 565 -12.22 7.22 -12.40
CA VAL A 565 -11.49 8.20 -13.20
C VAL A 565 -10.28 8.71 -12.41
N GLU A 566 -10.44 8.98 -11.12
CA GLU A 566 -9.34 9.35 -10.22
C GLU A 566 -8.31 8.20 -10.10
N GLU A 567 -8.74 6.95 -9.95
CA GLU A 567 -7.87 5.77 -9.93
C GLU A 567 -7.13 5.57 -11.26
N ARG A 568 -7.81 5.78 -12.38
CA ARG A 568 -7.19 5.70 -13.71
C ARG A 568 -6.21 6.86 -13.91
N SER A 569 -6.59 8.08 -13.54
CA SER A 569 -5.70 9.25 -13.59
C SER A 569 -4.46 9.06 -12.71
N ASN A 570 -4.60 8.49 -11.51
CA ASN A 570 -3.48 8.16 -10.63
C ASN A 570 -2.60 7.06 -11.22
N ARG A 571 -3.19 6.08 -11.92
CA ARG A 571 -2.46 5.03 -12.62
C ARG A 571 -1.69 5.59 -13.82
N ASP A 572 -2.32 6.45 -14.62
CA ASP A 572 -1.72 7.09 -15.78
C ASP A 572 -0.64 8.10 -15.35
N ALA A 573 -0.84 8.79 -14.22
CA ALA A 573 0.19 9.62 -13.60
C ALA A 573 1.40 8.80 -13.13
N ARG A 574 1.18 7.57 -12.63
CA ARG A 574 2.29 6.65 -12.31
C ARG A 574 3.00 6.16 -13.57
N LEU A 575 2.26 5.75 -14.60
CA LEU A 575 2.83 5.29 -15.87
C LEU A 575 3.61 6.39 -16.60
N SER A 576 3.09 7.61 -16.62
CA SER A 576 3.80 8.77 -17.20
C SER A 576 5.03 9.17 -16.39
N LEU A 577 5.02 8.99 -15.06
CA LEU A 577 6.22 9.14 -14.24
C LEU A 577 7.27 8.06 -14.58
N ASP A 578 6.83 6.81 -14.77
CA ASP A 578 7.70 5.71 -15.18
C ASP A 578 8.29 5.93 -16.60
N GLU A 579 7.48 6.44 -17.53
CA GLU A 579 7.88 6.75 -18.92
C GLU A 579 8.77 8.01 -19.00
N PHE A 580 8.51 9.03 -18.16
CA PHE A 580 9.40 10.18 -18.01
C PHE A 580 10.76 9.74 -17.47
N ASN A 581 10.78 8.86 -16.47
CA ASN A 581 12.01 8.31 -15.91
C ASN A 581 12.77 7.44 -16.94
N SER A 582 12.07 6.66 -17.78
CA SER A 582 12.71 5.87 -18.86
C SER A 582 13.31 6.76 -19.95
N THR A 583 12.59 7.81 -20.36
CA THR A 583 13.06 8.74 -21.41
C THR A 583 14.22 9.62 -20.92
N ALA A 584 14.20 10.02 -19.64
CA ALA A 584 15.31 10.71 -19.00
C ALA A 584 16.56 9.83 -18.93
N SER A 585 16.38 8.52 -18.66
CA SER A 585 17.45 7.52 -18.71
C SER A 585 18.05 7.39 -20.12
N GLU A 586 17.23 7.29 -21.17
CA GLU A 586 17.71 7.20 -22.56
C GLU A 586 18.45 8.47 -23.03
N LYS A 587 17.96 9.66 -22.64
CA LYS A 587 18.66 10.91 -22.95
C LYS A 587 19.98 11.04 -22.20
N SER A 588 20.07 10.57 -20.96
CA SER A 588 21.35 10.54 -20.23
C SER A 588 22.37 9.59 -20.88
N PHE A 589 21.90 8.49 -21.46
CA PHE A 589 22.74 7.55 -22.23
C PHE A 589 23.27 8.18 -23.52
N SER A 590 22.43 8.86 -24.31
CA SER A 590 22.88 9.46 -25.58
C SER A 590 23.78 10.70 -25.42
N ILE A 591 23.72 11.37 -24.27
CA ILE A 591 24.67 12.45 -23.93
C ILE A 591 26.04 11.86 -23.57
N SER A 592 26.10 10.66 -22.98
CA SER A 592 27.37 10.00 -22.66
C SER A 592 28.09 9.37 -23.86
N GLU A 593 27.37 9.11 -24.97
CA GLU A 593 28.01 8.65 -26.23
C GLU A 593 28.56 9.80 -27.09
N LYS A 594 28.31 11.06 -26.71
CA LYS A 594 28.76 12.25 -27.43
C LYS A 594 29.89 13.04 -26.75
N TYR A 595 30.37 12.58 -25.60
CA TYR A 595 31.56 13.06 -24.92
C TYR A 595 32.49 11.87 -24.64
#